data_AF-A0AAU3B3F9-F1
#
_entry.id   AF-A0AAU3B3F9-F1
#
_cell.length_a   1.000
_cell.length_b   1.000
_cell.length_c   1.000
_cell.angle_alpha   90.00
_cell.angle_beta   90.00
_cell.angle_gamma   90.00
#
_symmetry.space_group_name_H-M   'P 1'
#
loop_
_entity.id
_entity.type
_entity.pdbx_description
1 polymer ?
#
loop_
_entity_poly.entity_id
_entity_poly.type
_entity_poly.pdbx_seq_one_letter_code
_entity_poly.pdbx_strand_id
1 'polypeptide(L)'
;MDSTVTQRVGELDADSSEVAEDAQHALIAMGPEVLDELIAAAPHLGAFGQLCAIEVFTALKDTRPGDVLVDLLDSENATVRQWAAEALADLEIQRAVPALQRAYEAFRQRGEAPDDSEGVALRWALADLGAREIVIPPRAAALRASLDNLDPAWPTAHLAEVIEDLAAHDQAVLSFQVWRIRQDNGAFGGHGPGIDWDIDRQLSWGQIVADCRDWALLAAEATDKAPDLVATICWIDASDL
;
A
#
# COMPACT_ATOMS: atom_id res chain seq x y z
N MET A 1 7.81 35.26 8.59
CA MET A 1 8.02 33.94 9.19
C MET A 1 7.04 33.85 10.33
N ASP A 2 6.04 32.99 10.16
CA ASP A 2 5.07 32.73 11.23
C ASP A 2 5.75 31.83 12.24
N SER A 3 6.07 32.39 13.42
CA SER A 3 6.77 31.67 14.50
C SER A 3 6.02 30.41 14.95
N THR A 4 4.73 30.30 14.62
CA THR A 4 3.88 29.16 14.98
C THR A 4 4.11 27.98 14.05
N VAL A 5 4.24 28.22 12.74
CA VAL A 5 4.46 27.14 11.75
C VAL A 5 5.82 26.48 11.98
N THR A 6 6.89 27.29 12.13
CA THR A 6 8.24 26.78 12.44
C THR A 6 8.27 25.92 13.69
N GLN A 7 7.57 26.36 14.74
CA GLN A 7 7.48 25.60 15.98
C GLN A 7 6.80 24.24 15.75
N ARG A 8 5.64 24.23 15.08
CA ARG A 8 4.89 23.00 14.82
C ARG A 8 5.63 22.03 13.93
N VAL A 9 6.34 22.53 12.91
CA VAL A 9 7.21 21.69 12.08
C VAL A 9 8.31 21.02 12.91
N GLY A 10 8.95 21.76 13.83
CA GLY A 10 9.96 21.18 14.72
C GLY A 10 9.41 20.19 15.73
N GLU A 11 8.15 20.34 16.14
CA GLU A 11 7.47 19.43 17.08
C GLU A 11 7.08 18.08 16.45
N LEU A 12 7.10 17.95 15.12
CA LEU A 12 6.94 16.64 14.45
C LEU A 12 8.02 15.63 14.85
N ASP A 13 9.19 16.12 15.24
CA ASP A 13 10.33 15.32 15.72
C ASP A 13 10.38 15.19 17.25
N ALA A 14 9.32 15.58 17.95
CA ALA A 14 9.28 15.43 19.40
C ALA A 14 9.36 13.95 19.79
N ASP A 15 10.13 13.66 20.85
CA ASP A 15 10.22 12.31 21.42
C ASP A 15 8.85 11.76 21.91
N SER A 16 7.90 12.66 22.19
CA SER A 16 6.53 12.32 22.58
C SER A 16 5.64 12.23 21.35
N SER A 17 5.08 11.05 21.08
CA SER A 17 4.15 10.84 19.98
C SER A 17 2.92 11.75 20.08
N GLU A 18 2.42 12.02 21.29
CA GLU A 18 1.30 12.96 21.53
C GLU A 18 1.64 14.38 21.04
N VAL A 19 2.88 14.84 21.25
CA VAL A 19 3.29 16.19 20.83
C VAL A 19 3.41 16.27 19.31
N ALA A 20 3.96 15.24 18.69
CA ALA A 20 4.12 15.18 17.24
C ALA A 20 2.76 15.03 16.52
N GLU A 21 1.85 14.20 17.04
CA GLU A 21 0.47 14.07 16.54
C GLU A 21 -0.32 15.38 16.69
N ASP A 22 -0.19 16.07 17.83
CA ASP A 22 -0.81 17.40 18.03
C ASP A 22 -0.26 18.43 17.03
N ALA A 23 1.05 18.40 16.79
CA ALA A 23 1.69 19.29 15.83
C ALA A 23 1.23 19.01 14.40
N GLN A 24 1.15 17.74 14.02
CA GLN A 24 0.60 17.30 12.74
C GLN A 24 -0.85 17.78 12.54
N HIS A 25 -1.74 17.55 13.51
CA HIS A 25 -3.13 18.02 13.43
C HIS A 25 -3.21 19.55 13.31
N ALA A 26 -2.34 20.27 14.03
CA ALA A 26 -2.28 21.72 13.94
C ALA A 26 -1.85 22.19 12.55
N LEU A 27 -0.83 21.56 11.95
CA LEU A 27 -0.36 21.89 10.59
C LEU A 27 -1.47 21.63 9.54
N ILE A 28 -2.21 20.52 9.66
CA ILE A 28 -3.36 20.22 8.80
C ILE A 28 -4.44 21.31 8.95
N ALA A 29 -4.75 21.71 10.19
CA ALA A 29 -5.76 22.71 10.48
C ALA A 29 -5.37 24.12 10.00
N MET A 30 -4.07 24.42 9.96
CA MET A 30 -3.56 25.67 9.37
C MET A 30 -3.80 25.68 7.86
N GLY A 31 -3.50 24.59 7.16
CA GLY A 31 -3.81 24.46 5.73
C GLY A 31 -2.59 24.65 4.83
N PRO A 32 -2.79 24.89 3.52
CA PRO A 32 -1.74 24.83 2.50
C PRO A 32 -0.62 25.87 2.64
N GLU A 33 -0.77 26.90 3.46
CA GLU A 33 0.27 27.89 3.77
C GLU A 33 1.48 27.32 4.51
N VAL A 34 1.33 26.18 5.20
CA VAL A 34 2.44 25.56 5.93
C VAL A 34 3.41 24.80 5.02
N LEU A 35 2.98 24.51 3.78
CA LEU A 35 3.70 23.58 2.91
C LEU A 35 5.10 24.05 2.57
N ASP A 36 5.33 25.33 2.31
CA ASP A 36 6.67 25.81 1.93
C ASP A 36 7.71 25.53 3.04
N GLU A 37 7.30 25.67 4.30
CA GLU A 37 8.16 25.41 5.45
C GLU A 37 8.29 23.91 5.74
N LEU A 38 7.18 23.16 5.67
CA LEU A 38 7.20 21.72 5.89
C LEU A 38 7.99 20.97 4.80
N ILE A 39 7.86 21.38 3.53
CA ILE A 39 8.64 20.86 2.39
C ILE A 39 10.13 21.07 2.64
N ALA A 40 10.54 22.25 3.14
CA ALA A 40 11.94 22.53 3.42
C ALA A 40 12.50 21.71 4.60
N ALA A 41 11.65 21.37 5.58
CA ALA A 41 12.08 20.67 6.79
C ALA A 41 12.01 19.14 6.69
N ALA A 42 11.04 18.59 5.96
CA ALA A 42 10.74 17.15 5.94
C ALA A 42 11.94 16.23 5.65
N PRO A 43 12.86 16.54 4.70
CA PRO A 43 14.04 15.71 4.48
C PRO A 43 15.00 15.62 5.67
N HIS A 44 14.88 16.52 6.64
CA HIS A 44 15.74 16.62 7.82
C HIS A 44 15.08 16.12 9.09
N LEU A 45 13.81 15.73 9.03
CA LEU A 45 13.10 15.14 10.17
C LEU A 45 13.59 13.71 10.42
N GLY A 46 13.43 13.24 11.65
CA GLY A 46 13.53 11.82 11.99
C GLY A 46 12.44 11.01 11.30
N ALA A 47 12.58 9.68 11.28
CA ALA A 47 11.64 8.81 10.57
C ALA A 47 10.18 9.04 10.98
N PHE A 48 9.90 9.21 12.28
CA PHE A 48 8.54 9.49 12.74
C PHE A 48 8.03 10.87 12.27
N GLY A 49 8.85 11.92 12.37
CA GLY A 49 8.49 13.24 11.86
C GLY A 49 8.28 13.27 10.34
N GLN A 50 9.05 12.48 9.58
CA GLN A 50 8.83 12.27 8.14
C GLN A 50 7.46 11.63 7.86
N LEU A 51 7.07 10.62 8.62
CA LEU A 51 5.74 9.99 8.50
C LEU A 51 4.62 11.00 8.77
N CYS A 52 4.73 11.76 9.87
CA CYS A 52 3.77 12.83 10.15
C CYS A 52 3.72 13.88 9.03
N ALA A 53 4.88 14.28 8.47
CA ALA A 53 4.94 15.23 7.36
C ALA A 53 4.23 14.70 6.10
N ILE A 54 4.43 13.42 5.76
CA ILE A 54 3.73 12.77 4.65
C ILE A 54 2.21 12.80 4.87
N GLU A 55 1.74 12.50 6.08
CA GLU A 55 0.31 12.58 6.39
C GLU A 55 -0.25 14.00 6.24
N VAL A 56 0.49 15.04 6.66
CA VAL A 56 0.09 16.43 6.42
C VAL A 56 -0.03 16.70 4.91
N PHE A 57 0.96 16.28 4.11
CA PHE A 57 0.93 16.46 2.65
C PHE A 57 -0.30 15.81 2.01
N THR A 58 -0.58 14.55 2.36
CA THR A 58 -1.71 13.78 1.82
C THR A 58 -3.05 14.34 2.30
N ALA A 59 -3.16 14.77 3.55
CA ALA A 59 -4.39 15.35 4.10
C ALA A 59 -4.74 16.68 3.44
N LEU A 60 -3.74 17.49 3.09
CA LEU A 60 -3.94 18.78 2.42
C LEU A 60 -4.24 18.64 0.91
N LYS A 61 -4.05 17.45 0.33
CA LYS A 61 -4.32 17.15 -1.08
C LYS A 61 -3.64 18.13 -2.05
N ASP A 62 -2.44 18.57 -1.71
CA ASP A 62 -1.63 19.50 -2.50
C ASP A 62 -0.44 18.76 -3.11
N THR A 63 -0.14 19.04 -4.38
CA THR A 63 0.89 18.33 -5.16
C THR A 63 2.27 18.98 -5.09
N ARG A 64 2.40 20.15 -4.45
CA ARG A 64 3.69 20.84 -4.22
C ARG A 64 4.75 19.97 -3.54
N PRO A 65 4.43 19.09 -2.56
CA PRO A 65 5.42 18.24 -1.91
C PRO A 65 6.00 17.12 -2.78
N GLY A 66 5.56 16.97 -4.04
CA GLY A 66 5.92 15.82 -4.88
C GLY A 66 7.41 15.56 -5.03
N ASP A 67 8.25 16.59 -5.08
CA ASP A 67 9.71 16.39 -5.21
C ASP A 67 10.31 15.88 -3.90
N VAL A 68 9.83 16.36 -2.74
CA VAL A 68 10.23 15.84 -1.42
C VAL A 68 9.75 14.41 -1.22
N LEU A 69 8.52 14.08 -1.64
CA LEU A 69 8.01 12.71 -1.59
C LEU A 69 8.84 11.76 -2.47
N VAL A 70 9.31 12.23 -3.63
CA VAL A 70 10.26 11.47 -4.47
C VAL A 70 11.58 11.24 -3.75
N ASP A 71 12.13 12.24 -3.06
CA ASP A 71 13.37 12.07 -2.30
C ASP A 71 13.21 11.08 -1.13
N LEU A 72 12.03 11.02 -0.50
CA LEU A 72 11.73 10.10 0.60
C LEU A 72 11.61 8.62 0.16
N LEU A 73 11.50 8.34 -1.15
CA LEU A 73 11.62 6.97 -1.66
C LEU A 73 13.02 6.37 -1.45
N ASP A 74 14.04 7.21 -1.22
CA ASP A 74 15.41 6.79 -0.91
C ASP A 74 15.70 6.78 0.61
N SER A 75 14.67 6.94 1.47
CA SER A 75 14.84 6.90 2.93
C SER A 75 15.42 5.56 3.41
N GLU A 76 16.25 5.58 4.45
CA GLU A 76 16.75 4.36 5.09
C GLU A 76 15.62 3.56 5.78
N ASN A 77 14.52 4.23 6.15
CA ASN A 77 13.37 3.61 6.81
C ASN A 77 12.34 3.09 5.78
N ALA A 78 12.07 1.79 5.80
CA ALA A 78 11.12 1.14 4.87
C ALA A 78 9.68 1.68 4.98
N THR A 79 9.22 2.01 6.20
CA THR A 79 7.89 2.61 6.41
C THR A 79 7.79 4.00 5.79
N VAL A 80 8.86 4.80 5.84
CA VAL A 80 8.90 6.10 5.15
C VAL A 80 8.83 5.90 3.64
N ARG A 81 9.58 4.94 3.08
CA ARG A 81 9.53 4.62 1.64
C ARG A 81 8.13 4.18 1.21
N GLN A 82 7.49 3.32 2.02
CA GLN A 82 6.12 2.88 1.81
C GLN A 82 5.15 4.07 1.75
N TRP A 83 5.12 4.91 2.77
CA TRP A 83 4.19 6.04 2.85
C TRP A 83 4.46 7.09 1.79
N ALA A 84 5.73 7.29 1.41
CA ALA A 84 6.08 8.17 0.30
C ALA A 84 5.51 7.64 -1.03
N ALA A 85 5.63 6.34 -1.30
CA ALA A 85 5.04 5.71 -2.49
C ALA A 85 3.51 5.85 -2.50
N GLU A 86 2.86 5.60 -1.36
CA GLU A 86 1.41 5.74 -1.22
C GLU A 86 0.96 7.19 -1.49
N ALA A 87 1.60 8.16 -0.84
CA ALA A 87 1.28 9.58 -0.99
C ALA A 87 1.49 10.09 -2.44
N LEU A 88 2.50 9.59 -3.15
CA LEU A 88 2.72 9.96 -4.55
C LEU A 88 1.56 9.53 -5.47
N ALA A 89 0.96 8.36 -5.21
CA ALA A 89 -0.21 7.90 -5.95
C ALA A 89 -1.49 8.59 -5.49
N ASP A 90 -1.72 8.72 -4.18
CA ASP A 90 -2.87 9.43 -3.59
C ASP A 90 -2.98 10.90 -4.03
N LEU A 91 -1.84 11.53 -4.33
CA LEU A 91 -1.75 12.90 -4.83
C LEU A 91 -1.63 12.97 -6.36
N GLU A 92 -1.77 11.84 -7.06
CA GLU A 92 -1.72 11.69 -8.51
C GLU A 92 -0.45 12.29 -9.15
N ILE A 93 0.71 12.15 -8.49
CA ILE A 93 1.98 12.76 -8.92
C ILE A 93 2.62 11.93 -10.04
N GLN A 94 2.03 12.04 -11.23
CA GLN A 94 2.46 11.33 -12.45
C GLN A 94 3.95 11.46 -12.78
N ARG A 95 4.56 12.60 -12.46
CA ARG A 95 6.01 12.82 -12.69
C ARG A 95 6.92 11.92 -11.83
N ALA A 96 6.38 11.28 -10.79
CA ALA A 96 7.13 10.41 -9.89
C ALA A 96 7.28 8.97 -10.40
N VAL A 97 6.57 8.57 -11.47
CA VAL A 97 6.64 7.21 -12.04
C VAL A 97 8.09 6.71 -12.25
N PRO A 98 9.03 7.49 -12.83
CA PRO A 98 10.41 7.02 -12.98
C PRO A 98 11.12 6.78 -11.65
N ALA A 99 10.81 7.54 -10.60
CA ALA A 99 11.38 7.33 -9.28
C ALA A 99 10.79 6.09 -8.59
N LEU A 100 9.48 5.90 -8.67
CA LEU A 100 8.79 4.70 -8.17
C LEU A 100 9.32 3.43 -8.85
N GLN A 101 9.57 3.46 -10.16
CA GLN A 101 10.18 2.33 -10.88
C GLN A 101 11.59 2.01 -10.37
N ARG A 102 12.41 3.02 -10.08
CA ARG A 102 13.74 2.82 -9.48
C ARG A 102 13.65 2.26 -8.06
N ALA A 103 12.74 2.81 -7.25
CA ALA A 103 12.53 2.34 -5.88
C ALA A 103 12.05 0.87 -5.87
N TYR A 104 11.14 0.51 -6.78
CA TYR A 104 10.68 -0.86 -6.92
C TYR A 104 11.76 -1.84 -7.38
N GLU A 105 12.61 -1.43 -8.32
CA GLU A 105 13.78 -2.22 -8.72
C GLU A 105 14.78 -2.39 -7.56
N ALA A 106 15.03 -1.33 -6.78
CA ALA A 106 15.89 -1.40 -5.61
C ALA A 106 15.30 -2.33 -4.53
N PHE A 107 13.98 -2.29 -4.28
CA PHE A 107 13.27 -3.21 -3.40
C PHE A 107 13.47 -4.67 -3.82
N ARG A 108 13.27 -4.98 -5.11
CA ARG A 108 13.48 -6.32 -5.65
C ARG A 108 14.91 -6.81 -5.46
N GLN A 109 15.89 -5.94 -5.66
CA GLN A 109 17.31 -6.27 -5.47
C GLN A 109 17.70 -6.57 -4.01
N ARG A 110 16.98 -6.02 -3.02
CA ARG A 110 17.18 -6.36 -1.60
C ARG A 110 16.70 -7.76 -1.26
N GLY A 111 15.83 -8.36 -2.08
CA GLY A 111 15.30 -9.70 -1.87
C GLY A 111 14.27 -9.79 -0.73
N GLU A 112 13.70 -8.66 -0.33
CA GLU A 112 12.61 -8.59 0.66
C GLU A 112 11.35 -9.28 0.12
N ALA A 113 10.55 -9.88 1.01
CA ALA A 113 9.34 -10.64 0.67
C ALA A 113 8.39 -9.80 -0.21
N PRO A 114 7.82 -10.33 -1.30
CA PRO A 114 7.04 -9.48 -2.23
C PRO A 114 5.79 -8.87 -1.59
N ASP A 115 5.24 -9.48 -0.55
CA ASP A 115 4.13 -8.99 0.26
C ASP A 115 4.54 -8.11 1.44
N ASP A 116 5.84 -7.78 1.57
CA ASP A 116 6.30 -6.72 2.46
C ASP A 116 5.58 -5.40 2.11
N SER A 117 5.24 -4.62 3.13
CA SER A 117 4.37 -3.46 2.99
C SER A 117 4.94 -2.42 2.03
N GLU A 118 6.26 -2.24 1.97
CA GLU A 118 6.91 -1.39 0.96
C GLU A 118 6.69 -1.92 -0.45
N GLY A 119 6.90 -3.22 -0.67
CA GLY A 119 6.72 -3.84 -1.99
C GLY A 119 5.29 -3.75 -2.48
N VAL A 120 4.32 -3.92 -1.57
CA VAL A 120 2.89 -3.76 -1.85
C VAL A 120 2.59 -2.32 -2.24
N ALA A 121 3.04 -1.33 -1.45
CA ALA A 121 2.83 0.08 -1.72
C ALA A 121 3.43 0.52 -3.06
N LEU A 122 4.64 0.08 -3.39
CA LEU A 122 5.29 0.40 -4.67
C LEU A 122 4.51 -0.16 -5.86
N ARG A 123 4.07 -1.42 -5.80
CA ARG A 123 3.26 -2.02 -6.87
C ARG A 123 1.90 -1.34 -7.00
N TRP A 124 1.27 -1.01 -5.87
CA TRP A 124 0.01 -0.27 -5.85
C TRP A 124 0.18 1.12 -6.49
N ALA A 125 1.16 1.89 -6.05
CA ALA A 125 1.41 3.24 -6.58
C ALA A 125 1.73 3.24 -8.07
N LEU A 126 2.54 2.27 -8.53
CA LEU A 126 2.81 2.09 -9.96
C LEU A 126 1.54 1.72 -10.74
N ALA A 127 0.66 0.89 -10.19
CA ALA A 127 -0.59 0.52 -10.86
C ALA A 127 -1.58 1.69 -10.92
N ASP A 128 -1.74 2.40 -9.81
CA ASP A 128 -2.65 3.55 -9.69
C ASP A 128 -2.24 4.68 -10.65
N LEU A 129 -0.94 4.95 -10.76
CA LEU A 129 -0.41 5.90 -11.73
C LEU A 129 -0.35 5.36 -13.18
N GLY A 130 -0.79 4.13 -13.45
CA GLY A 130 -0.86 3.53 -14.78
C GLY A 130 0.48 3.05 -15.35
N ALA A 131 1.50 2.91 -14.51
CA ALA A 131 2.84 2.44 -14.84
C ALA A 131 3.04 0.92 -14.62
N ARG A 132 2.06 0.23 -14.03
CA ARG A 132 2.00 -1.24 -13.89
C ARG A 132 0.60 -1.71 -14.26
N GLU A 133 0.50 -2.72 -15.12
CA GLU A 133 -0.79 -3.33 -15.46
C GLU A 133 -1.18 -4.35 -14.39
N ILE A 134 -2.36 -4.21 -13.78
CA ILE A 134 -2.94 -5.25 -12.94
C ILE A 134 -3.80 -6.14 -13.82
N VAL A 135 -3.37 -7.39 -13.98
CA VAL A 135 -4.14 -8.39 -14.73
C VAL A 135 -5.14 -9.05 -13.79
N ILE A 136 -6.44 -8.80 -14.03
CA ILE A 136 -7.54 -9.54 -13.38
C ILE A 136 -8.13 -10.50 -14.42
N PRO A 137 -7.95 -11.82 -14.26
CA PRO A 137 -8.51 -12.83 -15.15
C PRO A 137 -10.04 -12.75 -15.32
N PRO A 138 -10.61 -13.26 -16.44
CA PRO A 138 -12.03 -13.05 -16.76
C PRO A 138 -13.02 -13.59 -15.73
N ARG A 139 -12.74 -14.75 -15.11
CA ARG A 139 -13.64 -15.31 -14.09
C ARG A 139 -13.49 -14.57 -12.78
N ALA A 140 -12.27 -14.21 -12.38
CA ALA A 140 -12.03 -13.32 -11.25
C ALA A 140 -12.76 -11.98 -11.44
N ALA A 141 -12.67 -11.36 -12.62
CA ALA A 141 -13.35 -10.11 -12.94
C ALA A 141 -14.88 -10.25 -12.84
N ALA A 142 -15.45 -11.37 -13.32
CA ALA A 142 -16.89 -11.63 -13.26
C ALA A 142 -17.43 -11.87 -11.85
N LEU A 143 -16.57 -12.29 -10.91
CA LEU A 143 -16.94 -12.61 -9.53
C LEU A 143 -16.69 -11.45 -8.54
N ARG A 144 -16.18 -10.31 -9.02
CA ARG A 144 -15.83 -9.15 -8.20
C ARG A 144 -17.07 -8.51 -7.58
N ALA A 145 -16.97 -8.14 -6.31
CA ALA A 145 -17.90 -7.25 -5.65
C ALA A 145 -17.46 -5.80 -5.89
N SER A 146 -18.40 -4.92 -6.25
CA SER A 146 -18.14 -3.49 -6.36
C SER A 146 -18.39 -2.84 -4.99
N LEU A 147 -17.34 -2.38 -4.33
CA LEU A 147 -17.42 -1.68 -3.05
C LEU A 147 -16.63 -0.36 -3.16
N ASP A 148 -17.17 0.72 -2.61
CA ASP A 148 -16.61 2.06 -2.81
C ASP A 148 -15.18 2.22 -2.27
N ASN A 149 -14.83 1.47 -1.22
CA ASN A 149 -13.55 1.61 -0.49
C ASN A 149 -12.73 0.31 -0.45
N LEU A 150 -13.17 -0.74 -1.14
CA LEU A 150 -12.49 -2.04 -1.15
C LEU A 150 -12.56 -2.62 -2.55
N ASP A 151 -11.54 -2.31 -3.35
CA ASP A 151 -11.54 -2.63 -4.76
C ASP A 151 -10.11 -2.94 -5.25
N PRO A 152 -9.85 -4.11 -5.87
CA PRO A 152 -10.78 -5.21 -6.10
C PRO A 152 -11.07 -6.04 -4.85
N ALA A 153 -12.33 -6.43 -4.68
CA ALA A 153 -12.78 -7.36 -3.64
C ALA A 153 -13.69 -8.44 -4.19
N TRP A 154 -13.72 -9.60 -3.53
CA TRP A 154 -14.53 -10.76 -3.93
C TRP A 154 -15.33 -11.30 -2.76
N PRO A 155 -16.58 -11.73 -2.93
CA PRO A 155 -17.28 -12.50 -1.91
C PRO A 155 -16.46 -13.72 -1.50
N THR A 156 -16.34 -13.97 -0.20
CA THR A 156 -15.56 -15.10 0.33
C THR A 156 -16.03 -16.46 -0.21
N ALA A 157 -17.30 -16.58 -0.58
CA ALA A 157 -17.92 -17.71 -1.28
C ALA A 157 -17.20 -18.09 -2.59
N HIS A 158 -16.58 -17.12 -3.26
CA HIS A 158 -15.93 -17.30 -4.56
C HIS A 158 -14.40 -17.33 -4.49
N LEU A 159 -13.80 -17.27 -3.30
CA LEU A 159 -12.34 -17.23 -3.13
C LEU A 159 -11.61 -18.34 -3.89
N ALA A 160 -12.06 -19.59 -3.78
CA ALA A 160 -11.41 -20.71 -4.45
C ALA A 160 -11.44 -20.56 -5.98
N GLU A 161 -12.54 -20.06 -6.55
CA GLU A 161 -12.67 -19.82 -7.99
C GLU A 161 -11.76 -18.69 -8.47
N VAL A 162 -11.60 -17.64 -7.66
CA VAL A 162 -10.73 -16.51 -7.96
C VAL A 162 -9.26 -16.92 -7.89
N ILE A 163 -8.87 -17.68 -6.85
CA ILE A 163 -7.51 -18.20 -6.68
C ILE A 163 -7.12 -19.12 -7.84
N GLU A 164 -8.01 -20.03 -8.24
CA GLU A 164 -7.78 -20.90 -9.39
C GLU A 164 -7.64 -20.11 -10.70
N ASP A 165 -8.46 -19.07 -10.89
CA ASP A 165 -8.39 -18.26 -12.10
C ASP A 165 -7.10 -17.42 -12.17
N LEU A 166 -6.65 -16.86 -11.03
CA LEU A 166 -5.36 -16.17 -10.91
C LEU A 166 -4.21 -17.12 -11.25
N ALA A 167 -4.18 -18.31 -10.64
CA ALA A 167 -3.14 -19.30 -10.89
C ALA A 167 -3.14 -19.80 -12.34
N ALA A 168 -4.31 -19.99 -12.95
CA ALA A 168 -4.44 -20.38 -14.36
C ALA A 168 -3.92 -19.31 -15.34
N HIS A 169 -3.78 -18.06 -14.88
CA HIS A 169 -3.24 -16.93 -15.64
C HIS A 169 -1.84 -16.52 -15.17
N ASP A 170 -1.09 -17.47 -14.60
CA ASP A 170 0.32 -17.32 -14.26
C ASP A 170 0.58 -16.27 -13.16
N GLN A 171 -0.36 -16.13 -12.22
CA GLN A 171 -0.27 -15.21 -11.08
C GLN A 171 -0.23 -15.95 -9.76
N ALA A 172 0.69 -15.55 -8.89
CA ALA A 172 0.88 -16.15 -7.57
C ALA A 172 0.09 -15.34 -6.51
N VAL A 173 -0.82 -16.01 -5.80
CA VAL A 173 -1.57 -15.42 -4.68
C VAL A 173 -0.70 -15.43 -3.43
N LEU A 174 -0.37 -14.24 -2.93
CA LEU A 174 0.50 -14.06 -1.76
C LEU A 174 -0.27 -14.12 -0.45
N SER A 175 -1.41 -13.44 -0.39
CA SER A 175 -2.25 -13.37 0.79
C SER A 175 -3.65 -12.85 0.45
N PHE A 176 -4.59 -12.95 1.39
CA PHE A 176 -5.85 -12.24 1.31
C PHE A 176 -6.33 -11.78 2.69
N GLN A 177 -7.01 -10.65 2.74
CA GLN A 177 -7.61 -10.11 3.95
C GLN A 177 -9.13 -10.20 3.84
N VAL A 178 -9.79 -10.58 4.94
CA VAL A 178 -11.24 -10.77 4.99
C VAL A 178 -11.90 -9.59 5.71
N TRP A 179 -12.92 -9.05 5.07
CA TRP A 179 -13.63 -7.87 5.52
C TRP A 179 -15.10 -8.21 5.69
N ARG A 180 -15.70 -7.71 6.78
CA ARG A 180 -17.15 -7.77 6.94
C ARG A 180 -17.78 -6.46 6.46
N ILE A 181 -18.71 -6.57 5.52
CA ILE A 181 -19.52 -5.47 5.02
C ILE A 181 -20.63 -5.16 6.01
N ARG A 182 -20.80 -3.89 6.33
CA ARG A 182 -21.90 -3.35 7.14
C ARG A 182 -23.05 -2.89 6.25
N GLN A 183 -24.21 -2.65 6.86
CA GLN A 183 -25.41 -2.17 6.17
C GLN A 183 -25.23 -0.80 5.47
N ASP A 184 -24.23 -0.02 5.88
CA ASP A 184 -23.85 1.28 5.30
C ASP A 184 -22.76 1.16 4.20
N ASN A 185 -22.47 -0.05 3.72
CA ASN A 185 -21.37 -0.36 2.81
C ASN A 185 -19.96 -0.12 3.39
N GLY A 186 -19.85 0.19 4.68
CA GLY A 186 -18.57 0.26 5.38
C GLY A 186 -18.00 -1.15 5.65
N ALA A 187 -16.68 -1.29 5.65
CA ALA A 187 -16.01 -2.55 5.95
C ALA A 187 -15.22 -2.45 7.25
N PHE A 188 -15.26 -3.48 8.08
CA PHE A 188 -14.36 -3.62 9.23
C PHE A 188 -13.54 -4.90 9.08
N GLY A 189 -12.22 -4.78 9.25
CA GLY A 189 -11.27 -5.86 9.02
C GLY A 189 -11.36 -6.94 10.09
N GLY A 190 -11.36 -8.20 9.66
CA GLY A 190 -10.78 -9.29 10.43
C GLY A 190 -9.41 -9.60 9.84
N HIS A 191 -8.44 -9.98 10.67
CA HIS A 191 -7.22 -10.58 10.12
C HIS A 191 -7.63 -11.87 9.39
N GLY A 192 -7.49 -11.87 8.06
CA GLY A 192 -7.38 -13.11 7.31
C GLY A 192 -6.14 -13.88 7.81
N PRO A 193 -6.00 -15.18 7.49
CA PRO A 193 -4.77 -15.88 7.82
C PRO A 193 -3.60 -15.11 7.20
N GLY A 194 -2.75 -14.53 8.05
CA GLY A 194 -1.46 -14.01 7.62
C GLY A 194 -0.71 -15.20 7.07
N ILE A 195 -0.49 -15.20 5.76
CA ILE A 195 0.26 -16.27 5.14
C ILE A 195 1.73 -15.95 5.43
N ASP A 196 2.27 -16.55 6.48
CA ASP A 196 3.69 -16.50 6.83
C ASP A 196 4.44 -17.42 5.85
N TRP A 197 4.55 -16.98 4.59
CA TRP A 197 5.07 -17.79 3.49
C TRP A 197 6.38 -17.22 2.96
N ASP A 198 7.46 -17.96 3.20
CA ASP A 198 8.73 -17.75 2.52
C ASP A 198 8.65 -18.41 1.13
N ILE A 199 8.48 -17.61 0.08
CA ILE A 199 8.52 -18.11 -1.30
C ILE A 199 9.94 -18.59 -1.58
N ASP A 200 10.10 -19.88 -1.91
CA ASP A 200 11.37 -20.37 -2.47
C ASP A 200 11.55 -19.81 -3.89
N ARG A 201 12.26 -18.68 -3.98
CA ARG A 201 12.55 -17.96 -5.23
C ARG A 201 13.47 -18.74 -6.18
N GLN A 202 14.02 -19.87 -5.75
CA GLN A 202 14.84 -20.73 -6.62
C GLN A 202 13.98 -21.65 -7.49
N LEU A 203 12.70 -21.82 -7.15
CA LEU A 203 11.75 -22.58 -7.94
C LEU A 203 11.43 -21.86 -9.25
N SER A 204 10.99 -22.63 -10.24
CA SER A 204 10.44 -22.03 -11.46
C SER A 204 9.16 -21.26 -11.14
N TRP A 205 8.87 -20.21 -11.90
CA TRP A 205 7.67 -19.39 -11.70
C TRP A 205 6.38 -20.23 -11.63
N GLY A 206 6.21 -21.20 -12.54
CA GLY A 206 5.04 -22.07 -12.52
C GLY A 206 4.92 -22.96 -11.27
N GLN A 207 6.04 -23.31 -10.62
CA GLN A 207 6.02 -23.99 -9.32
C GLN A 207 5.63 -23.04 -8.19
N ILE A 208 6.15 -21.81 -8.20
CA ILE A 208 5.76 -20.76 -7.24
C ILE A 208 4.24 -20.51 -7.33
N VAL A 209 3.70 -20.35 -8.53
CA VAL A 209 2.25 -20.18 -8.76
C VAL A 209 1.45 -21.36 -8.22
N ALA A 210 1.90 -22.61 -8.47
CA ALA A 210 1.21 -23.81 -8.00
C ALA A 210 1.22 -23.91 -6.46
N ASP A 211 2.37 -23.66 -5.84
CA ASP A 211 2.51 -23.71 -4.38
C ASP A 211 1.65 -22.62 -3.73
N CYS A 212 1.75 -21.38 -4.19
CA CYS A 212 0.92 -20.26 -3.71
C CYS A 212 -0.58 -20.55 -3.86
N ARG A 213 -1.01 -21.13 -4.99
CA ARG A 213 -2.40 -21.55 -5.21
C ARG A 213 -2.84 -22.58 -4.16
N ASP A 214 -2.07 -23.65 -3.99
CA ASP A 214 -2.46 -24.76 -3.11
C ASP A 214 -2.62 -24.27 -1.65
N TRP A 215 -1.73 -23.39 -1.20
CA TRP A 215 -1.84 -22.77 0.12
C TRP A 215 -3.00 -21.79 0.24
N ALA A 216 -3.19 -20.92 -0.73
CA ALA A 216 -4.31 -19.98 -0.74
C ALA A 216 -5.66 -20.73 -0.75
N LEU A 217 -5.75 -21.89 -1.42
CA LEU A 217 -6.94 -22.75 -1.41
C LEU A 217 -7.21 -23.36 -0.03
N LEU A 218 -6.19 -23.83 0.69
CA LEU A 218 -6.33 -24.31 2.06
C LEU A 218 -6.86 -23.20 3.00
N ALA A 219 -6.29 -21.99 2.87
CA ALA A 219 -6.75 -20.83 3.62
C ALA A 219 -8.19 -20.43 3.24
N ALA A 220 -8.52 -20.49 1.96
CA ALA A 220 -9.87 -20.20 1.47
C ALA A 220 -10.89 -21.24 1.95
N GLU A 221 -10.54 -22.52 2.08
CA GLU A 221 -11.41 -23.57 2.63
C GLU A 221 -11.76 -23.28 4.10
N ALA A 222 -10.77 -22.84 4.89
CA ALA A 222 -10.96 -22.48 6.30
C ALA A 222 -11.73 -21.15 6.51
N THR A 223 -11.93 -20.35 5.46
CA THR A 223 -12.56 -19.03 5.54
C THR A 223 -14.09 -19.13 5.48
N ASP A 224 -14.78 -18.49 6.44
CA ASP A 224 -16.25 -18.39 6.47
C ASP A 224 -16.80 -17.82 5.16
N LYS A 225 -17.95 -18.36 4.71
CA LYS A 225 -18.61 -18.04 3.44
C LYS A 225 -19.88 -17.21 3.63
N ALA A 226 -20.01 -16.56 4.78
CA ALA A 226 -21.13 -15.69 5.06
C ALA A 226 -21.27 -14.59 3.97
N PRO A 227 -22.50 -14.26 3.55
CA PRO A 227 -22.75 -13.39 2.40
C PRO A 227 -22.33 -11.94 2.62
N ASP A 228 -22.08 -11.54 3.87
CA ASP A 228 -21.57 -10.22 4.27
C ASP A 228 -20.03 -10.19 4.36
N LEU A 229 -19.33 -11.26 3.97
CA LEU A 229 -17.87 -11.32 3.97
C LEU A 229 -17.31 -11.25 2.55
N VAL A 230 -16.37 -10.33 2.36
CA VAL A 230 -15.55 -10.20 1.15
C VAL A 230 -14.08 -10.33 1.49
N ALA A 231 -13.26 -10.58 0.48
CA ALA A 231 -11.82 -10.63 0.59
C ALA A 231 -11.16 -9.72 -0.44
N THR A 232 -10.11 -9.02 -0.02
CA THR A 232 -9.12 -8.42 -0.92
C THR A 232 -7.94 -9.38 -1.02
N ILE A 233 -7.39 -9.55 -2.22
CA ILE A 233 -6.31 -10.51 -2.49
C ILE A 233 -5.06 -9.72 -2.87
N CYS A 234 -3.90 -10.14 -2.38
CA CYS A 234 -2.59 -9.68 -2.86
C CYS A 234 -2.02 -10.76 -3.78
N TRP A 235 -1.64 -10.38 -5.00
CA TRP A 235 -1.04 -11.30 -5.96
C TRP A 235 0.02 -10.58 -6.82
N ILE A 236 0.87 -11.38 -7.43
CA ILE A 236 1.98 -10.93 -8.28
C ILE A 236 2.10 -11.79 -9.54
N ASP A 237 2.81 -11.27 -10.53
CA ASP A 237 3.24 -12.01 -11.71
C ASP A 237 4.78 -12.15 -11.76
N ALA A 238 5.29 -12.87 -12.76
CA ALA A 238 6.72 -13.15 -12.90
C ALA A 238 7.60 -11.88 -13.01
N SER A 239 7.03 -10.73 -13.39
CA SER A 239 7.76 -9.47 -13.47
C SER A 239 8.05 -8.85 -12.10
N ASP A 240 7.38 -9.31 -11.04
CA ASP A 240 7.51 -8.78 -9.69
C ASP A 240 8.61 -9.46 -8.86
N LEU A 241 9.20 -10.57 -9.35
CA LEU A 241 10.32 -11.31 -8.72
C LEU A 241 11.65 -11.04 -9.43
#